data_AF-A0A7X2H8Q1-F1
#
_entry.id   AF-A0A7X2H8Q1-F1
#
_cell.length_a   1.000
_cell.length_b   1.000
_cell.length_c   1.000
_cell.angle_alpha   90.00
_cell.angle_beta   90.00
_cell.angle_gamma   90.00
#
_symmetry.space_group_name_H-M   'P 1'
#
loop_
_entity.id
_entity.type
_entity.pdbx_description
1 polymer ?
#
loop_
_entity_poly.entity_id
_entity_poly.type
_entity_poly.pdbx_seq_one_letter_code
_entity_poly.pdbx_strand_id
1 'polypeptide(L)'
;MPYCTACGAENKQGIKFCGQCGASIVANAPAAAPRSRAAEGSSHEIVLWEGKPAGISDRLKGLIGLNTTSYKITSQRIMVKTGLIGKNVEEIELLRVRDLSVAQSIMQRMLGIGTLTVFSDDTSAPQLLFKKIRDAQTVKDVLRKAVRDEKIANNISYREQI
;
A
#
# COMPACT_ATOMS: atom_id res chain seq x y z
N MET A 1 30.95 -20.11 -27.95
CA MET A 1 29.72 -19.30 -27.91
C MET A 1 29.79 -18.31 -26.74
N PRO A 2 29.35 -17.05 -26.88
CA PRO A 2 29.26 -16.15 -25.74
C PRO A 2 28.12 -16.58 -24.80
N TYR A 3 28.40 -16.66 -23.50
CA TYR A 3 27.43 -16.98 -22.46
C TYR A 3 27.21 -15.77 -21.55
N CYS A 4 26.01 -15.64 -20.99
CA CYS A 4 25.69 -14.57 -20.06
C CYS A 4 26.27 -14.87 -18.67
N THR A 5 27.10 -13.98 -18.13
CA THR A 5 27.67 -14.11 -16.78
C THR A 5 26.65 -13.88 -15.66
N ALA A 6 25.49 -13.30 -15.97
CA ALA A 6 24.43 -13.03 -14.99
C ALA A 6 23.44 -14.19 -14.81
N CYS A 7 23.14 -14.95 -15.86
CA CYS A 7 22.13 -16.04 -15.81
C CYS A 7 22.57 -17.36 -16.44
N GLY A 8 23.74 -17.44 -17.07
CA GLY A 8 24.27 -18.65 -17.70
C GLY A 8 23.71 -19.00 -19.08
N ALA A 9 22.78 -18.21 -19.62
CA ALA A 9 22.19 -18.48 -20.94
C ALA A 9 23.20 -18.30 -22.10
N GLU A 10 23.13 -19.17 -23.09
CA GLU A 10 23.90 -19.05 -24.34
C GLU A 10 23.29 -17.98 -25.25
N ASN A 11 24.14 -17.17 -25.88
CA ASN A 11 23.72 -16.05 -26.72
C ASN A 11 24.39 -16.12 -28.10
N LYS A 12 23.70 -15.61 -29.14
CA LYS A 12 24.26 -15.52 -30.49
C LYS A 12 25.33 -14.43 -30.55
N GLN A 13 26.36 -14.64 -31.37
CA GLN A 13 27.42 -13.64 -31.59
C GLN A 13 26.83 -12.34 -32.14
N GLY A 14 27.27 -11.19 -31.61
CA GLY A 14 26.85 -9.86 -32.07
C GLY A 14 25.66 -9.21 -31.33
N ILE A 15 25.03 -9.89 -30.36
CA ILE A 15 23.96 -9.28 -29.56
C ILE A 15 24.53 -8.50 -28.37
N LYS A 16 23.95 -7.33 -28.06
CA LYS A 16 24.42 -6.42 -26.99
C LYS A 16 23.85 -6.76 -25.60
N PHE A 17 22.74 -7.49 -25.57
CA PHE A 17 21.99 -7.83 -24.34
C PHE A 17 21.53 -9.29 -24.39
N CYS A 18 21.43 -9.93 -23.22
CA CYS A 18 20.92 -11.28 -23.09
C CYS A 18 19.39 -11.31 -23.26
N GLY A 19 18.89 -12.17 -24.16
CA GLY A 19 17.45 -12.30 -24.41
C GLY A 19 16.64 -12.95 -23.28
N GLN A 20 17.31 -13.54 -22.27
CA GLN A 20 16.66 -14.27 -21.18
C GLN A 20 16.60 -13.48 -19.86
N CYS A 21 17.60 -12.63 -19.58
CA CYS A 21 17.64 -11.83 -18.34
C CYS A 21 17.87 -10.32 -18.58
N GLY A 22 18.10 -9.89 -19.83
CA GLY A 22 18.32 -8.49 -20.18
C GLY A 22 19.71 -7.92 -19.85
N ALA A 23 20.62 -8.70 -19.25
CA ALA A 23 21.96 -8.23 -18.89
C ALA A 23 22.79 -7.85 -20.12
N SER A 24 23.57 -6.76 -20.04
CA SER A 24 24.52 -6.41 -21.09
C SER A 24 25.69 -7.39 -21.09
N ILE A 25 25.99 -7.97 -22.26
CA ILE A 25 27.09 -8.93 -22.44
C ILE A 25 28.28 -8.30 -23.17
N VAL A 26 28.27 -6.98 -23.35
CA VAL A 26 29.38 -6.24 -23.94
C VAL A 26 30.35 -5.88 -22.81
N ALA A 27 31.54 -6.48 -22.85
CA ALA A 27 32.63 -6.14 -21.95
C ALA A 27 33.17 -4.75 -22.31
N ASN A 28 32.56 -3.70 -21.74
CA ASN A 28 33.11 -2.40 -21.34
C ASN A 28 32.00 -1.33 -21.37
N ALA A 29 31.23 -1.24 -20.28
CA ALA A 29 30.35 -0.10 -19.98
C ALA A 29 30.42 0.13 -18.46
N PRO A 30 30.58 1.37 -17.97
CA PRO A 30 30.76 1.62 -16.55
C PRO A 30 29.50 1.18 -15.79
N ALA A 31 29.73 0.53 -14.65
CA ALA A 31 28.71 -0.01 -13.77
C ALA A 31 27.67 1.05 -13.39
N ALA A 32 26.52 1.01 -14.07
CA ALA A 32 25.32 1.67 -13.59
C ALA A 32 24.70 0.78 -12.50
N ALA A 33 24.65 1.33 -11.30
CA ALA A 33 24.05 0.79 -10.08
C ALA A 33 22.70 0.08 -10.32
N PRO A 34 22.36 -0.93 -9.49
CA PRO A 34 21.21 -1.79 -9.72
C PRO A 34 19.92 -0.97 -9.69
N ARG A 35 19.19 -0.96 -10.80
CA ARG A 35 17.82 -0.47 -10.82
C ARG A 35 16.94 -1.53 -10.16
N SER A 36 16.69 -1.32 -8.88
CA SER A 36 15.48 -1.66 -8.14
C SER A 36 14.64 -2.80 -8.74
N ARG A 37 14.91 -4.04 -8.31
CA ARG A 37 13.92 -5.14 -8.32
C ARG A 37 12.80 -4.81 -7.32
N ALA A 38 12.00 -3.79 -7.62
CA ALA A 38 10.82 -3.41 -6.83
C ALA A 38 9.52 -3.55 -7.65
N ALA A 39 9.51 -4.45 -8.65
CA ALA A 39 8.34 -4.63 -9.50
C ALA A 39 8.21 -6.06 -10.07
N GLU A 40 8.60 -7.09 -9.32
CA GLU A 40 8.30 -8.49 -9.69
C GLU A 40 7.63 -9.17 -8.51
N GLY A 41 6.35 -8.84 -8.39
CA GLY A 41 5.42 -9.34 -7.38
C GLY A 41 4.03 -8.76 -7.63
N SER A 42 3.61 -8.64 -8.89
CA SER A 42 2.21 -8.33 -9.22
C SER A 42 1.35 -9.58 -9.00
N SER A 43 1.30 -10.08 -7.77
CA SER A 43 0.06 -10.70 -7.32
C SER A 43 -1.01 -9.61 -7.44
N HIS A 44 -2.08 -9.88 -8.17
CA HIS A 44 -3.15 -8.92 -8.41
C HIS A 44 -3.58 -8.23 -7.09
N GLU A 45 -3.09 -7.01 -6.86
CA GLU A 45 -3.45 -6.23 -5.69
C GLU A 45 -4.87 -5.71 -5.91
N ILE A 46 -5.84 -6.32 -5.22
CA ILE A 46 -7.25 -5.98 -5.37
C ILE A 46 -7.57 -4.83 -4.44
N VAL A 47 -8.21 -3.80 -4.97
CA VAL A 47 -8.76 -2.71 -4.15
C VAL A 47 -10.01 -3.21 -3.45
N LEU A 48 -9.96 -3.29 -2.12
CA LEU A 48 -11.06 -3.77 -1.29
C LEU A 48 -12.01 -2.63 -0.91
N TRP A 49 -11.48 -1.42 -0.74
CA TRP A 49 -12.26 -0.24 -0.40
C TRP A 49 -11.53 1.05 -0.77
N GLU A 50 -12.28 2.03 -1.25
CA GLU A 50 -11.80 3.40 -1.44
C GLU A 50 -12.75 4.39 -0.78
N GLY A 51 -12.20 5.45 -0.22
CA GLY A 51 -13.02 6.51 0.34
C GLY A 51 -12.32 7.85 0.45
N LYS A 52 -13.15 8.85 0.69
CA LYS A 52 -12.76 10.24 0.91
C LYS A 52 -13.39 10.70 2.23
N PRO A 53 -12.77 11.65 2.94
CA PRO A 53 -13.37 12.19 4.15
C PRO A 53 -14.74 12.78 3.82
N ALA A 54 -15.76 12.37 4.57
CA ALA A 54 -17.17 12.70 4.30
C ALA A 54 -17.68 13.89 5.12
N GLY A 55 -16.77 14.68 5.70
CA GLY A 55 -17.13 15.88 6.47
C GLY A 55 -17.83 16.94 5.61
N ILE A 56 -18.62 17.78 6.28
CA ILE A 56 -19.29 18.92 5.63
C ILE A 56 -18.27 19.86 4.97
N SER A 57 -17.14 20.14 5.65
CA SER A 57 -16.05 20.94 5.08
C SER A 57 -15.35 20.25 3.91
N ASP A 58 -15.25 18.92 3.92
CA ASP A 58 -14.61 18.15 2.85
C ASP A 58 -15.50 18.06 1.61
N ARG A 59 -16.82 18.02 1.78
CA ARG A 59 -17.79 18.19 0.69
C ARG A 59 -17.67 19.56 0.03
N LEU A 60 -17.56 20.62 0.84
CA LEU A 60 -17.34 21.98 0.34
C LEU A 60 -16.00 22.09 -0.41
N LYS A 61 -14.91 21.55 0.15
CA LYS A 61 -13.61 21.48 -0.54
C LYS A 61 -13.68 20.68 -1.84
N GLY A 62 -14.49 19.63 -1.89
CA GLY A 62 -14.74 18.86 -3.11
C GLY A 62 -15.40 19.69 -4.22
N LEU A 63 -16.35 20.56 -3.86
CA LEU A 63 -17.03 21.45 -4.82
C LEU A 63 -16.09 22.47 -5.46
N ILE A 64 -15.07 22.92 -4.74
CA ILE A 64 -14.05 23.87 -5.23
C ILE A 64 -12.75 23.18 -5.67
N GLY A 65 -12.74 21.85 -5.83
CA GLY A 65 -11.59 21.09 -6.35
C GLY A 65 -10.41 20.93 -5.38
N LEU A 66 -10.54 21.33 -4.12
CA LEU A 66 -9.49 21.26 -3.10
C LEU A 66 -9.52 19.95 -2.30
N ASN A 67 -10.03 18.86 -2.88
CA ASN A 67 -10.07 17.58 -2.18
C ASN A 67 -8.64 17.09 -1.93
N THR A 68 -8.24 17.17 -0.67
CA THR A 68 -6.85 17.05 -0.23
C THR A 68 -6.54 15.62 0.22
N THR A 69 -7.54 14.80 0.58
CA THR A 69 -7.30 13.51 1.24
C THR A 69 -8.08 12.36 0.58
N SER A 70 -7.38 11.26 0.30
CA SER A 70 -7.97 10.01 -0.19
C SER A 70 -7.44 8.82 0.59
N TYR A 71 -8.34 7.90 0.91
CA TYR A 71 -8.05 6.66 1.62
C TYR A 71 -8.27 5.48 0.67
N LYS A 72 -7.35 4.52 0.69
CA LYS A 72 -7.45 3.28 -0.10
C LYS A 72 -7.00 2.10 0.74
N ILE A 73 -7.81 1.04 0.71
CA ILE A 73 -7.52 -0.25 1.33
C ILE A 73 -7.46 -1.29 0.22
N THR A 74 -6.38 -2.04 0.19
CA THR A 74 -6.14 -3.09 -0.78
C THR A 74 -5.97 -4.44 -0.08
N SER A 75 -5.75 -5.50 -0.85
CA SER A 75 -5.43 -6.81 -0.32
C SER A 75 -4.09 -6.87 0.44
N GLN A 76 -3.16 -5.95 0.18
CA GLN A 76 -1.79 -6.02 0.72
C GLN A 76 -1.44 -4.86 1.65
N ARG A 77 -2.02 -3.68 1.39
CA ARG A 77 -1.63 -2.43 2.04
C ARG A 77 -2.76 -1.44 2.17
N ILE A 78 -2.54 -0.50 3.08
CA ILE A 78 -3.36 0.68 3.30
C ILE A 78 -2.60 1.88 2.77
N MET A 79 -3.28 2.77 2.06
CA MET A 79 -2.72 4.03 1.58
C MET A 79 -3.58 5.22 2.01
N VAL A 80 -2.93 6.24 2.57
CA VAL A 80 -3.53 7.54 2.85
C VAL A 80 -2.74 8.59 2.10
N LYS A 81 -3.40 9.26 1.15
CA LYS A 81 -2.81 10.35 0.40
C LYS A 81 -3.40 11.65 0.91
N THR A 82 -2.55 12.58 1.34
CA THR A 82 -2.95 13.89 1.85
C THR A 82 -2.11 14.99 1.23
N GLY A 83 -2.72 16.02 0.64
CA GLY A 83 -1.98 17.16 0.09
C GLY A 83 -2.76 18.00 -0.92
N LEU A 84 -2.57 19.32 -0.85
CA LEU A 84 -3.14 20.28 -1.80
C LEU A 84 -2.08 20.80 -2.79
N ILE A 85 -0.85 21.01 -2.30
CA ILE A 85 0.29 21.55 -3.07
C ILE A 85 1.42 20.51 -3.15
N GLY A 86 1.79 19.89 -2.03
CA GLY A 86 2.63 18.69 -1.97
C GLY A 86 1.80 17.48 -1.53
N LYS A 87 1.96 16.33 -2.19
CA LYS A 87 1.26 15.09 -1.86
C LYS A 87 2.10 14.26 -0.89
N ASN A 88 1.63 14.13 0.34
CA ASN A 88 2.15 13.15 1.29
C ASN A 88 1.39 11.84 1.09
N VAL A 89 2.11 10.74 0.95
CA VAL A 89 1.54 9.40 0.79
C VAL A 89 2.10 8.54 1.91
N GLU A 90 1.21 8.15 2.82
CA GLU A 90 1.51 7.19 3.88
C GLU A 90 0.97 5.82 3.45
N GLU A 91 1.81 4.80 3.60
CA GLU A 91 1.51 3.44 3.20
C GLU A 91 1.91 2.48 4.32
N ILE A 92 1.01 1.55 4.66
CA ILE A 92 1.25 0.53 5.68
C ILE A 92 0.82 -0.82 5.13
N GLU A 93 1.73 -1.79 5.12
CA GLU A 93 1.46 -3.19 4.78
C GLU A 93 0.48 -3.81 5.79
N LEU A 94 -0.50 -4.58 5.33
CA LEU A 94 -1.48 -5.23 6.20
C LEU A 94 -0.84 -6.23 7.18
N LEU A 95 0.29 -6.81 6.80
CA LEU A 95 1.08 -7.70 7.66
C LEU A 95 1.57 -6.99 8.94
N ARG A 96 1.88 -5.69 8.84
CA ARG A 96 2.35 -4.83 9.93
C ARG A 96 1.23 -4.29 10.80
N VAL A 97 -0.03 -4.50 10.41
CA VAL A 97 -1.17 -4.04 11.20
C VAL A 97 -1.30 -4.90 12.44
N ARG A 98 -1.18 -4.24 13.60
CA ARG A 98 -1.32 -4.85 14.92
C ARG A 98 -2.77 -4.87 15.36
N ASP A 99 -3.40 -3.69 15.36
CA ASP A 99 -4.76 -3.51 15.89
C ASP A 99 -5.52 -2.39 15.18
N LEU A 100 -6.85 -2.43 15.29
CA LEU A 100 -7.81 -1.53 14.67
C LEU A 100 -8.81 -1.00 15.71
N SER A 101 -8.83 0.32 15.91
CA SER A 101 -9.77 0.99 16.81
C SER A 101 -10.67 1.97 16.05
N VAL A 102 -11.92 2.09 16.47
CA VAL A 102 -12.88 3.05 15.90
C VAL A 102 -13.34 3.99 17.00
N ALA A 103 -13.18 5.29 16.76
CA ALA A 103 -13.69 6.34 17.62
C ALA A 103 -14.89 7.01 16.92
N GLN A 104 -16.04 7.02 17.62
CA GLN A 104 -17.25 7.71 17.18
C GLN A 104 -17.97 8.31 18.38
N SER A 105 -18.30 9.60 18.32
CA SER A 105 -19.20 10.24 19.29
C SER A 105 -20.67 9.88 19.01
N ILE A 106 -21.57 10.21 19.94
CA ILE A 106 -23.01 9.94 19.80
C ILE A 106 -23.56 10.58 18.52
N MET A 107 -23.24 11.85 18.28
CA MET A 107 -23.68 12.57 17.06
C MET A 107 -23.07 11.99 15.79
N GLN A 108 -21.80 11.58 15.86
CA GLN A 108 -21.09 10.92 14.77
C GLN A 108 -21.73 9.58 14.39
N ARG A 109 -22.13 8.79 15.39
CA ARG A 109 -22.86 7.54 15.19
C ARG A 109 -24.22 7.76 14.52
N MET A 110 -24.96 8.81 14.92
CA MET A 110 -26.22 9.17 14.25
C MET A 110 -26.02 9.58 12.79
N LEU A 111 -24.90 10.26 12.48
CA LEU A 111 -24.55 10.67 11.12
C LEU A 111 -23.85 9.56 10.31
N GLY A 112 -23.60 8.39 10.91
CA GLY A 112 -22.84 7.31 10.29
C GLY A 112 -21.39 7.68 9.96
N ILE A 113 -20.79 8.64 10.67
CA ILE A 113 -19.41 9.10 10.42
C ILE A 113 -18.53 8.75 11.63
N GLY A 114 -17.34 8.19 11.40
CA GLY A 114 -16.39 7.89 12.47
C GLY A 114 -14.94 8.14 12.07
N THR A 115 -14.03 7.87 13.01
CA THR A 115 -12.58 7.85 12.78
C THR A 115 -12.06 6.44 13.05
N LEU A 116 -11.42 5.83 12.05
CA LEU A 116 -10.74 4.54 12.19
C LEU A 116 -9.24 4.79 12.39
N THR A 117 -8.69 4.25 13.47
CA THR A 117 -7.27 4.30 13.80
C THR A 117 -6.67 2.91 13.58
N VAL A 118 -5.66 2.86 12.72
CA VAL A 118 -4.88 1.65 12.45
C VAL A 118 -3.57 1.76 13.22
N PHE A 119 -3.28 0.76 14.06
CA PHE A 119 -2.01 0.66 14.76
C PHE A 119 -1.10 -0.30 14.02
N SER A 120 0.12 0.14 13.73
CA SER A 120 1.13 -0.65 13.04
C SER A 120 2.40 -0.75 13.88
N ASP A 121 3.21 -1.77 13.63
CA ASP A 121 4.58 -1.89 14.13
C ASP A 121 5.61 -1.16 13.26
N ASP A 122 5.15 -0.42 12.24
CA ASP A 122 6.03 0.39 11.42
C ASP A 122 6.60 1.57 12.21
N THR A 123 7.91 1.79 12.04
CA THR A 123 8.63 2.85 12.78
C THR A 123 8.34 4.24 12.25
N SER A 124 7.98 4.37 10.97
CA SER A 124 7.71 5.67 10.34
C SER A 124 6.28 6.13 10.59
N ALA A 125 5.33 5.19 10.62
CA ALA A 125 3.91 5.47 10.84
C ALA A 125 3.28 4.48 11.85
N PRO A 126 3.51 4.64 13.17
CA PRO A 126 2.98 3.73 14.19
C PRO A 126 1.45 3.77 14.31
N GLN A 127 0.84 4.86 13.86
CA GLN A 127 -0.61 5.03 13.80
C GLN A 127 -1.01 5.74 12.50
N LEU A 128 -2.08 5.25 11.88
CA LEU A 128 -2.64 5.80 10.66
C LEU A 128 -4.12 6.09 10.85
N LEU A 129 -4.52 7.35 10.61
CA LEU A 129 -5.86 7.83 10.93
C LEU A 129 -6.69 8.03 9.67
N PHE A 130 -7.80 7.32 9.61
CA PHE A 130 -8.84 7.50 8.62
C PHE A 130 -9.92 8.38 9.23
N LYS A 131 -9.86 9.68 8.94
CA LYS A 131 -10.76 10.68 9.54
C LYS A 131 -12.03 10.83 8.72
N LYS A 132 -13.15 10.96 9.43
CA LYS A 132 -14.48 11.28 8.86
C LYS A 132 -14.93 10.26 7.82
N ILE A 133 -14.77 8.98 8.12
CA ILE A 133 -15.17 7.87 7.26
C ILE A 133 -16.64 7.58 7.48
N ARG A 134 -17.39 7.40 6.39
CA ARG A 134 -18.76 6.90 6.49
C ARG A 134 -18.73 5.42 6.82
N ASP A 135 -19.61 5.00 7.71
CA ASP A 135 -19.74 3.61 8.15
C ASP A 135 -18.38 3.04 8.59
N ALA A 136 -17.68 3.78 9.46
CA ALA A 136 -16.33 3.44 9.92
C ALA A 136 -16.26 2.01 10.51
N GLN A 137 -17.37 1.51 11.06
CA GLN A 137 -17.48 0.13 11.53
C GLN A 137 -17.39 -0.88 10.38
N THR A 138 -18.12 -0.67 9.29
CA THR A 138 -18.06 -1.52 8.10
C THR A 138 -16.67 -1.48 7.47
N VAL A 139 -16.05 -0.30 7.41
CA VAL A 139 -14.67 -0.17 6.90
C VAL A 139 -13.66 -0.90 7.79
N LYS A 140 -13.85 -0.85 9.12
CA LYS A 140 -13.07 -1.65 10.07
C LYS A 140 -13.22 -3.14 9.79
N ASP A 141 -14.43 -3.63 9.54
CA ASP A 141 -14.69 -5.05 9.30
C ASP A 141 -14.05 -5.52 7.97
N VAL A 142 -14.12 -4.71 6.91
CA VAL A 142 -13.41 -4.95 5.65
C VAL A 142 -11.90 -5.05 5.89
N LEU A 143 -11.35 -4.08 6.61
CA LEU A 143 -9.91 -4.05 6.89
C LEU A 143 -9.47 -5.23 7.77
N ARG A 144 -10.25 -5.57 8.79
CA ARG A 144 -10.00 -6.73 9.66
C ARG A 144 -10.00 -8.03 8.86
N LYS A 145 -10.91 -8.18 7.90
CA LYS A 145 -10.92 -9.33 7.00
C LYS A 145 -9.64 -9.35 6.15
N ALA A 146 -9.31 -8.25 5.51
CA ALA A 146 -8.12 -8.12 4.67
C ALA A 146 -6.82 -8.47 5.42
N VAL A 147 -6.65 -7.95 6.64
CA VAL A 147 -5.49 -8.24 7.49
C VAL A 147 -5.38 -9.72 7.83
N ARG A 148 -6.51 -10.38 8.13
CA ARG A 148 -6.51 -11.83 8.40
C ARG A 148 -6.14 -12.63 7.17
N ASP A 149 -6.74 -12.32 6.03
CA ASP A 149 -6.48 -13.02 4.77
C ASP A 149 -5.00 -12.90 4.37
N GLU A 150 -4.43 -11.69 4.48
CA GLU A 150 -3.02 -11.44 4.17
C GLU A 150 -2.07 -12.18 5.13
N LYS A 151 -2.36 -12.21 6.42
CA LYS A 151 -1.55 -12.96 7.41
C LYS A 151 -1.60 -14.47 7.20
N ILE A 152 -2.77 -15.01 6.85
CA ILE A 152 -2.95 -16.43 6.51
C ILE A 152 -2.14 -16.76 5.23
N ALA A 153 -2.23 -15.92 4.20
CA ALA A 153 -1.50 -16.12 2.95
C ALA A 153 0.03 -16.15 3.16
N ASN A 154 0.54 -15.40 4.14
CA ASN A 154 1.96 -15.34 4.48
C ASN A 154 2.36 -16.28 5.64
N ASN A 155 1.46 -17.14 6.13
CA ASN A 155 1.69 -18.09 7.23
C ASN A 155 2.20 -17.43 8.54
N ILE A 156 1.75 -16.20 8.81
CA ILE A 156 2.08 -15.46 10.03
C ILE A 156 0.91 -15.65 11.01
N SER A 157 1.09 -16.51 12.01
CA SER A 157 0.10 -16.68 13.07
C SER A 157 0.14 -15.50 14.04
N TYR A 158 -1.04 -15.00 14.43
CA TYR A 158 -1.14 -14.04 15.51
C TYR A 158 -0.52 -14.67 16.76
N ARG A 159 0.61 -14.13 17.23
CA ARG A 159 0.98 -14.29 18.64
C ARG A 159 0.01 -13.46 19.44
N GLU A 160 -1.07 -14.08 19.91
CA GLU A 160 -1.90 -13.51 20.97
C GLU A 160 -0.97 -13.27 22.17
N GLN A 161 -0.62 -12.01 22.39
CA GLN A 161 -0.02 -11.59 23.65
C GLN A 161 -1.18 -11.55 24.66
N ILE A 162 -1.33 -12.64 25.40
CA ILE A 162 -2.16 -12.76 26.60
C ILE A 162 -1.52 -11.95 27.73
#